data_AF-A0A2T6CT79-F1
#
_entry.id   AF-A0A2T6CT79-F1
#
_cell.length_a   1.000
_cell.length_b   1.000
_cell.length_c   1.000
_cell.angle_alpha   90.00
_cell.angle_beta   90.00
_cell.angle_gamma   90.00
#
_symmetry.space_group_name_H-M   'P 1'
#
loop_
_entity.id
_entity.type
_entity.pdbx_description
1 polymer ?
#
loop_
_entity_poly.entity_id
_entity_poly.type
_entity_poly.pdbx_seq_one_letter_code
_entity_poly.pdbx_strand_id
1 'polypeptide(L)'
;MIRSFLASASVLCLFAAAPLASAESKFIDFASLEASALKVENGATATLEDMNGSKVIQLAFPASKSYPGFEIAAPNGEWNLSSSSGVTAEVTNTSSAKIGVSLRVENAGDWKQSPWNSNVTWLAPGATGRVTVKFGESFGNPGFALDPAAVTKIKVFVNAPSADGAVTINTIEGFDG
;
A
#
# COMPACT_ATOMS: atom_id res chain seq x y z
N MET A 1 40.87 56.80 -37.28
CA MET A 1 41.28 55.39 -37.43
C MET A 1 40.15 54.52 -36.92
N ILE A 2 39.71 53.60 -37.76
CA ILE A 2 38.63 52.62 -37.53
C ILE A 2 39.17 51.49 -36.64
N ARG A 3 38.30 50.90 -35.80
CA ARG A 3 38.25 49.49 -35.29
C ARG A 3 37.77 49.49 -33.83
N SER A 4 36.95 48.57 -33.33
CA SER A 4 36.12 47.49 -33.87
C SER A 4 35.29 47.00 -32.66
N PHE A 5 34.03 46.65 -32.91
CA PHE A 5 33.13 46.01 -31.94
C PHE A 5 33.61 44.60 -31.58
N LEU A 6 33.53 44.21 -30.30
CA LEU A 6 33.36 42.80 -29.89
C LEU A 6 32.09 42.70 -29.05
N ALA A 7 31.04 42.14 -29.63
CA ALA A 7 29.84 41.74 -28.93
C ALA A 7 30.06 40.33 -28.35
N SER A 8 30.02 40.20 -27.02
CA SER A 8 30.05 38.92 -26.33
C SER A 8 28.62 38.38 -26.24
N ALA A 9 28.30 37.35 -27.03
CA ALA A 9 27.04 36.63 -26.92
C ALA A 9 27.15 35.56 -25.83
N SER A 10 26.61 35.83 -24.64
CA SER A 10 26.42 34.83 -23.60
C SER A 10 25.25 33.92 -23.98
N VAL A 11 25.55 32.65 -24.29
CA VAL A 11 24.55 31.60 -24.50
C VAL A 11 23.98 31.21 -23.13
N LEU A 12 22.74 31.58 -22.88
CA LEU A 12 21.97 31.14 -21.72
C LEU A 12 21.39 29.75 -22.02
N CYS A 13 22.04 28.68 -21.54
CA CYS A 13 21.46 27.34 -21.57
C CYS A 13 20.28 27.28 -20.60
N LEU A 14 19.06 27.39 -21.12
CA LEU A 14 17.84 27.08 -20.40
C LEU A 14 17.74 25.55 -20.26
N PHE A 15 18.12 25.00 -19.11
CA PHE A 15 17.75 23.63 -18.77
C PHE A 15 16.25 23.63 -18.45
N ALA A 16 15.44 23.18 -19.41
CA ALA A 16 14.08 22.77 -19.14
C ALA A 16 14.15 21.51 -18.26
N ALA A 17 14.02 21.67 -16.94
CA ALA A 17 13.75 20.57 -16.04
C ALA A 17 12.35 20.05 -16.39
N ALA A 18 12.27 18.98 -17.17
CA ALA A 18 11.03 18.23 -17.30
C ALA A 18 10.64 17.75 -15.89
N PRO A 19 9.39 17.95 -15.44
CA PRO A 19 8.93 17.28 -14.23
C PRO A 19 9.06 15.79 -14.50
N LEU A 20 9.82 15.09 -13.65
CA LEU A 20 9.72 13.64 -13.54
C LEU A 20 8.27 13.37 -13.17
N ALA A 21 7.46 12.99 -14.15
CA ALA A 21 6.16 12.43 -13.89
C ALA A 21 6.41 11.19 -13.04
N SER A 22 6.15 11.31 -11.73
CA SER A 22 6.04 10.16 -10.84
C SER A 22 5.01 9.26 -11.49
N ALA A 23 5.46 8.12 -12.02
CA ALA A 23 4.54 7.08 -12.47
C ALA A 23 3.59 6.81 -11.31
N GLU A 24 2.28 6.81 -11.57
CA GLU A 24 1.30 6.55 -10.52
C GLU A 24 1.61 5.18 -9.91
N SER A 25 2.06 5.17 -8.65
CA SER A 25 2.38 3.95 -7.91
C SER A 25 1.13 3.17 -7.47
N LYS A 26 -0.07 3.62 -7.89
CA LYS A 26 -1.36 2.99 -7.59
C LYS A 26 -1.62 1.84 -8.54
N PHE A 27 -1.31 0.62 -8.10
CA PHE A 27 -1.70 -0.62 -8.79
C PHE A 27 -3.09 -1.14 -8.35
N ILE A 28 -3.67 -0.54 -7.31
CA ILE A 28 -5.06 -0.75 -6.89
C ILE A 28 -5.75 0.62 -6.86
N ASP A 29 -6.76 0.79 -7.71
CA ASP A 29 -7.65 1.95 -7.66
C ASP A 29 -8.97 1.57 -6.98
N PHE A 30 -9.19 2.09 -5.77
CA PHE A 30 -10.41 1.87 -5.00
C PHE A 30 -11.66 2.45 -5.67
N ALA A 31 -11.53 3.44 -6.56
CA ALA A 31 -12.66 3.98 -7.30
C ALA A 31 -13.19 3.01 -8.36
N SER A 32 -12.33 2.14 -8.89
CA SER A 32 -12.69 1.07 -9.84
C SER A 32 -12.94 -0.29 -9.19
N LEU A 33 -12.72 -0.43 -7.89
CA LEU A 33 -12.83 -1.70 -7.19
C LEU A 33 -14.30 -2.03 -6.96
N GLU A 34 -14.68 -3.28 -7.23
CA GLU A 34 -16.00 -3.80 -6.87
C GLU A 34 -15.97 -4.40 -5.46
N ALA A 35 -17.03 -4.21 -4.67
CA ALA A 35 -17.09 -4.72 -3.30
C ALA A 35 -16.90 -6.26 -3.22
N SER A 36 -17.30 -7.00 -4.27
CA SER A 36 -17.09 -8.45 -4.37
C SER A 36 -15.62 -8.87 -4.51
N ALA A 37 -14.71 -7.94 -4.85
CA ALA A 37 -13.28 -8.21 -4.88
C ALA A 37 -12.67 -8.32 -3.48
N LEU A 38 -13.37 -7.84 -2.44
CA LEU A 38 -12.94 -7.88 -1.05
C LEU A 38 -13.35 -9.21 -0.41
N LYS A 39 -12.41 -10.15 -0.31
CA LYS A 39 -12.65 -11.41 0.39
C LYS A 39 -12.36 -11.23 1.88
N VAL A 40 -13.40 -11.12 2.69
CA VAL A 40 -13.31 -10.95 4.14
C VAL A 40 -13.07 -12.28 4.88
N GLU A 41 -12.47 -12.20 6.06
CA GLU A 41 -12.22 -13.36 6.92
C GLU A 41 -12.36 -13.06 8.42
N ASN A 42 -12.45 -14.12 9.22
CA ASN A 42 -12.42 -14.08 10.69
C ASN A 42 -13.45 -13.11 11.32
N GLY A 43 -14.63 -13.02 10.71
CA GLY A 43 -15.74 -12.19 11.19
C GLY A 43 -15.63 -10.70 10.85
N ALA A 44 -14.64 -10.30 10.05
CA ALA A 44 -14.53 -8.94 9.54
C ALA A 44 -15.61 -8.62 8.49
N THR A 45 -15.87 -7.33 8.31
CA THR A 45 -16.57 -6.79 7.14
C THR A 45 -15.70 -5.73 6.48
N ALA A 46 -15.74 -5.67 5.15
CA ALA A 46 -15.01 -4.68 4.36
C ALA A 46 -15.96 -4.04 3.35
N THR A 47 -16.07 -2.72 3.36
CA THR A 47 -16.95 -1.92 2.50
C THR A 47 -16.17 -0.83 1.80
N LEU A 48 -16.57 -0.50 0.56
CA LEU A 48 -16.07 0.67 -0.14
C LEU A 48 -16.93 1.88 0.22
N GLU A 49 -16.30 2.95 0.70
CA GLU A 49 -16.99 4.15 1.17
C GLU A 49 -16.38 5.41 0.55
N ASP A 50 -17.21 6.44 0.37
CA ASP A 50 -16.73 7.77 -0.02
C ASP A 50 -16.36 8.56 1.23
N MET A 51 -15.10 9.02 1.31
CA MET A 51 -14.59 9.81 2.41
C MET A 51 -13.79 10.99 1.86
N ASN A 52 -14.23 12.21 2.18
CA ASN A 52 -13.58 13.45 1.73
C ASN A 52 -13.34 13.51 0.20
N GLY A 53 -14.27 12.95 -0.58
CA GLY A 53 -14.18 12.92 -2.05
C GLY A 53 -13.27 11.83 -2.63
N SER A 54 -12.76 10.91 -1.81
CA SER A 54 -12.00 9.74 -2.24
C SER A 54 -12.68 8.44 -1.81
N LYS A 55 -12.53 7.38 -2.61
CA LYS A 55 -12.96 6.03 -2.22
C LYS A 55 -11.94 5.43 -1.26
N VAL A 56 -12.42 4.84 -0.17
CA VAL A 56 -11.63 4.15 0.85
C VAL A 56 -12.24 2.78 1.14
N ILE A 57 -11.46 1.88 1.73
CA ILE A 57 -12.00 0.61 2.28
C ILE A 57 -12.18 0.78 3.78
N GLN A 58 -13.41 0.71 4.27
CA GLN A 58 -13.70 0.59 5.69
C GLN A 58 -13.66 -0.88 6.09
N LEU A 59 -12.78 -1.23 7.04
CA LEU A 59 -12.66 -2.56 7.61
C LEU A 59 -13.17 -2.52 9.05
N ALA A 60 -14.34 -3.12 9.30
CA ALA A 60 -14.84 -3.34 10.65
C ALA A 60 -14.52 -4.77 11.11
N PHE A 61 -14.24 -4.91 12.40
CA PHE A 61 -13.77 -6.17 12.98
C PHE A 61 -14.32 -6.38 14.41
N PRO A 62 -14.55 -7.64 14.80
CA PRO A 62 -14.89 -7.98 16.18
C PRO A 62 -13.63 -8.09 17.04
N ALA A 63 -13.80 -8.01 18.36
CA ALA A 63 -12.83 -8.50 19.32
C ALA A 63 -12.54 -9.99 19.02
N SER A 64 -11.27 -10.34 18.83
CA SER A 64 -10.91 -11.67 18.36
C SER A 64 -9.47 -12.02 18.71
N LYS A 65 -9.22 -13.31 18.98
CA LYS A 65 -7.87 -13.88 19.04
C LYS A 65 -7.34 -14.28 17.65
N SER A 66 -8.17 -14.18 16.62
CA SER A 66 -7.80 -14.37 15.22
C SER A 66 -7.33 -13.05 14.58
N TYR A 67 -7.18 -13.06 13.25
CA TYR A 67 -6.72 -11.92 12.47
C TYR A 67 -7.82 -11.45 11.50
N PRO A 68 -8.83 -10.68 11.97
CA PRO A 68 -9.89 -10.16 11.10
C PRO A 68 -9.31 -9.22 10.04
N GLY A 69 -9.75 -9.40 8.79
CA GLY A 69 -9.20 -8.67 7.66
C GLY A 69 -9.90 -8.98 6.35
N PHE A 70 -9.31 -8.50 5.26
CA PHE A 70 -9.73 -8.80 3.90
C PHE A 70 -8.52 -9.05 2.99
N GLU A 71 -8.81 -9.72 1.87
CA GLU A 71 -7.87 -10.00 0.79
C GLU A 71 -8.38 -9.38 -0.52
N ILE A 72 -7.47 -8.86 -1.32
CA ILE A 72 -7.68 -8.46 -2.71
C ILE A 72 -6.78 -9.34 -3.57
N ALA A 73 -7.38 -10.11 -4.48
CA ALA A 73 -6.64 -10.88 -5.47
C ALA A 73 -6.34 -10.00 -6.69
N ALA A 74 -5.20 -10.26 -7.34
CA ALA A 74 -4.90 -9.63 -8.62
C ALA A 74 -5.96 -10.03 -9.66
N PRO A 75 -6.59 -9.07 -10.37
CA PRO A 75 -7.72 -9.36 -11.25
C PRO A 75 -7.36 -10.30 -12.41
N ASN A 76 -6.09 -10.31 -12.84
CA ASN A 76 -5.56 -11.16 -13.91
C ASN A 76 -4.60 -12.25 -13.39
N GLY A 77 -4.73 -12.64 -12.12
CA GLY A 77 -3.89 -13.66 -11.49
C GLY A 77 -2.63 -13.09 -10.83
N GLU A 78 -2.01 -12.08 -11.41
CA GLU A 78 -0.83 -11.41 -10.85
C GLU A 78 -0.76 -9.92 -11.18
N TRP A 79 -0.14 -9.15 -10.28
CA TRP A 79 0.37 -7.81 -10.53
C TRP A 79 1.88 -7.90 -10.74
N ASN A 80 2.37 -7.19 -11.76
CA ASN A 80 3.80 -6.95 -11.92
C ASN A 80 4.17 -5.63 -11.23
N LEU A 81 4.78 -5.75 -10.05
CA LEU A 81 5.26 -4.64 -9.23
C LEU A 81 6.79 -4.54 -9.27
N SER A 82 7.45 -5.05 -10.33
CA SER A 82 8.92 -5.05 -10.45
C SER A 82 9.55 -3.65 -10.47
N SER A 83 8.76 -2.61 -10.73
CA SER A 83 9.20 -1.22 -10.61
C SER A 83 9.28 -0.72 -9.18
N SER A 84 8.71 -1.47 -8.22
CA SER A 84 8.65 -1.09 -6.81
C SER A 84 9.51 -1.95 -5.92
N SER A 85 9.99 -1.35 -4.83
CA SER A 85 10.73 -2.02 -3.76
C SER A 85 9.81 -2.66 -2.70
N GLY A 86 8.50 -2.42 -2.78
CA GLY A 86 7.53 -2.95 -1.84
C GLY A 86 6.10 -2.48 -2.13
N VAL A 87 5.23 -2.71 -1.15
CA VAL A 87 3.86 -2.19 -1.11
C VAL A 87 3.66 -1.44 0.21
N THR A 88 2.91 -0.36 0.16
CA THR A 88 2.55 0.45 1.32
C THR A 88 1.05 0.67 1.35
N ALA A 89 0.48 0.64 2.54
CA ALA A 89 -0.90 1.05 2.78
C ALA A 89 -0.93 2.21 3.76
N GLU A 90 -1.72 3.23 3.46
CA GLU A 90 -2.08 4.26 4.44
C GLU A 90 -3.38 3.86 5.13
N VAL A 91 -3.38 3.91 6.46
CA VAL A 91 -4.47 3.42 7.30
C VAL A 91 -4.76 4.42 8.41
N THR A 92 -6.05 4.65 8.67
CA THR A 92 -6.50 5.42 9.83
C THR A 92 -7.20 4.50 10.82
N ASN A 93 -6.81 4.58 12.09
CA ASN A 93 -7.52 3.89 13.16
C ASN A 93 -8.75 4.69 13.60
N THR A 94 -9.93 4.21 13.24
CA THR A 94 -11.21 4.84 13.61
C THR A 94 -11.85 4.20 14.85
N SER A 95 -11.19 3.21 15.45
CA SER A 95 -11.61 2.60 16.71
C SER A 95 -11.22 3.42 17.94
N SER A 96 -11.75 3.04 19.10
CA SER A 96 -11.45 3.65 20.40
C SER A 96 -10.21 3.06 21.10
N ALA A 97 -9.58 2.03 20.52
CA ALA A 97 -8.43 1.34 21.10
C ALA A 97 -7.18 1.47 20.21
N LYS A 98 -5.99 1.31 20.79
CA LYS A 98 -4.77 1.14 20.00
C LYS A 98 -4.82 -0.20 19.28
N ILE A 99 -4.51 -0.22 17.99
CA ILE A 99 -4.55 -1.42 17.17
C ILE A 99 -3.26 -1.59 16.36
N GLY A 100 -2.94 -2.82 16.01
CA GLY A 100 -1.90 -3.15 15.05
C GLY A 100 -2.53 -3.53 13.73
N VAL A 101 -2.27 -2.80 12.66
CA VAL A 101 -2.74 -3.14 11.30
C VAL A 101 -1.57 -3.70 10.51
N SER A 102 -1.76 -4.90 9.98
CA SER A 102 -0.78 -5.60 9.17
C SER A 102 -1.15 -5.52 7.69
N LEU A 103 -0.12 -5.40 6.87
CA LEU A 103 -0.16 -5.59 5.43
C LEU A 103 0.63 -6.85 5.10
N ARG A 104 0.12 -7.65 4.18
CA ARG A 104 0.81 -8.81 3.62
C ARG A 104 0.70 -8.79 2.10
N VAL A 105 1.81 -9.11 1.45
CA VAL A 105 1.94 -9.27 0.00
C VAL A 105 2.30 -10.73 -0.28
N GLU A 106 1.59 -11.37 -1.19
CA GLU A 106 1.76 -12.81 -1.48
C GLU A 106 2.14 -13.05 -2.95
N ASN A 107 3.00 -14.05 -3.19
CA ASN A 107 3.07 -14.75 -4.47
C ASN A 107 2.19 -16.01 -4.43
N ALA A 108 2.06 -16.71 -5.56
CA ALA A 108 1.46 -18.04 -5.58
C ALA A 108 2.27 -19.05 -4.75
N GLY A 109 1.59 -19.99 -4.09
CA GLY A 109 2.23 -21.10 -3.38
C GLY A 109 1.39 -21.65 -2.23
N ASP A 110 1.90 -22.70 -1.60
CA ASP A 110 1.32 -23.21 -0.34
C ASP A 110 1.56 -22.19 0.77
N TRP A 111 0.50 -21.66 1.36
CA TRP A 111 0.57 -20.67 2.45
C TRP A 111 1.43 -21.13 3.63
N LYS A 112 1.56 -22.45 3.85
CA LYS A 112 2.41 -23.03 4.91
C LYS A 112 3.90 -22.83 4.67
N GLN A 113 4.31 -22.63 3.41
CA GLN A 113 5.68 -22.29 3.05
C GLN A 113 5.95 -20.79 3.18
N SER A 114 4.94 -20.02 3.58
CA SER A 114 5.00 -18.58 3.73
C SER A 114 5.51 -17.84 2.47
N PRO A 115 4.89 -18.03 1.29
CA PRO A 115 5.25 -17.34 0.05
C PRO A 115 4.76 -15.89 0.07
N TRP A 116 5.10 -15.17 1.14
CA TRP A 116 4.60 -13.85 1.44
C TRP A 116 5.58 -13.03 2.28
N ASN A 117 5.43 -11.72 2.17
CA ASN A 117 6.08 -10.74 3.04
C ASN A 117 5.02 -9.96 3.81
N SER A 118 5.31 -9.59 5.06
CA SER A 118 4.33 -8.90 5.89
C SER A 118 4.98 -7.96 6.90
N ASN A 119 4.28 -6.89 7.22
CA ASN A 119 4.69 -5.95 8.25
C ASN A 119 3.46 -5.39 8.97
N VAL A 120 3.70 -4.70 10.09
CA VAL A 120 2.66 -4.14 10.97
C VAL A 120 2.98 -2.69 11.33
N THR A 121 1.94 -1.87 11.41
CA THR A 121 2.00 -0.55 12.04
C THR A 121 1.03 -0.49 13.21
N TRP A 122 1.42 0.17 14.31
CA TRP A 122 0.60 0.31 15.51
C TRP A 122 0.07 1.73 15.63
N LEU A 123 -1.25 1.89 15.64
CA LEU A 123 -1.92 3.18 15.58
C LEU A 123 -2.73 3.41 16.85
N ALA A 124 -2.53 4.58 17.47
CA ALA A 124 -3.42 5.08 18.53
C ALA A 124 -4.82 5.38 17.95
N PRO A 125 -5.87 5.50 18.79
CA PRO A 125 -7.18 5.97 18.33
C PRO A 125 -7.09 7.29 17.57
N GLY A 126 -7.73 7.36 16.40
CA GLY A 126 -7.73 8.53 15.52
C GLY A 126 -6.43 8.77 14.74
N ALA A 127 -5.38 7.98 14.96
CA ALA A 127 -4.12 8.15 14.26
C ALA A 127 -4.18 7.56 12.84
N THR A 128 -3.62 8.31 11.89
CA THR A 128 -3.29 7.83 10.54
C THR A 128 -1.82 7.49 10.47
N GLY A 129 -1.48 6.39 9.82
CA GLY A 129 -0.10 5.99 9.59
C GLY A 129 0.04 5.06 8.40
N ARG A 130 1.28 4.68 8.11
CA ARG A 130 1.60 3.79 7.00
C ARG A 130 2.11 2.45 7.52
N VAL A 131 1.73 1.38 6.83
CA VAL A 131 2.36 0.07 6.94
C VAL A 131 3.02 -0.25 5.61
N THR A 132 4.31 -0.55 5.65
CA THR A 132 5.12 -0.79 4.45
C THR A 132 5.72 -2.18 4.52
N VAL A 133 5.50 -2.96 3.47
CA VAL A 133 6.12 -4.26 3.23
C VAL A 133 7.14 -4.08 2.12
N LYS A 134 8.42 -4.19 2.47
CA LYS A 134 9.49 -4.28 1.47
C LYS A 134 9.60 -5.71 0.96
N PHE A 135 9.82 -5.87 -0.33
CA PHE A 135 10.01 -7.20 -0.91
C PHE A 135 11.31 -7.81 -0.39
N GLY A 136 11.26 -9.09 -0.01
CA GLY A 136 12.35 -9.79 0.66
C GLY A 136 12.37 -9.61 2.19
N GLU A 137 11.45 -8.85 2.79
CA GLU A 137 11.43 -8.56 4.23
C GLU A 137 10.08 -8.88 4.88
N SER A 138 10.12 -9.40 6.11
CA SER A 138 8.96 -9.49 7.00
C SER A 138 9.32 -8.91 8.37
N PHE A 139 8.49 -7.99 8.85
CA PHE A 139 8.67 -7.35 10.17
C PHE A 139 10.07 -6.78 10.40
N GLY A 140 10.67 -6.18 9.35
CA GLY A 140 12.02 -5.60 9.38
C GLY A 140 13.17 -6.61 9.37
N ASN A 141 12.89 -7.89 9.15
CA ASN A 141 13.89 -8.95 9.03
C ASN A 141 13.85 -9.58 7.63
N PRO A 142 14.92 -10.24 7.18
CA PRO A 142 14.88 -11.05 5.96
C PRO A 142 13.68 -12.03 5.99
N GLY A 143 12.90 -12.04 4.92
CA GLY A 143 11.70 -12.85 4.74
C GLY A 143 11.78 -13.71 3.48
N PHE A 144 10.62 -14.15 3.00
CA PHE A 144 10.52 -14.84 1.71
C PHE A 144 11.07 -13.95 0.59
N ALA A 145 11.86 -14.51 -0.32
CA ALA A 145 12.35 -13.83 -1.51
C ALA A 145 11.21 -13.68 -2.53
N LEU A 146 10.31 -12.73 -2.23
CA LEU A 146 9.11 -12.46 -2.99
C LEU A 146 9.49 -11.98 -4.40
N ASP A 147 8.90 -12.60 -5.42
CA ASP A 147 9.02 -12.16 -6.81
C ASP A 147 8.05 -10.98 -7.05
N PRO A 148 8.57 -9.75 -7.22
CA PRO A 148 7.72 -8.58 -7.43
C PRO A 148 6.97 -8.64 -8.76
N ALA A 149 7.39 -9.44 -9.73
CA ALA A 149 6.71 -9.59 -11.01
C ALA A 149 5.44 -10.44 -10.93
N ALA A 150 5.25 -11.21 -9.85
CA ALA A 150 4.24 -12.25 -9.73
C ALA A 150 3.39 -12.12 -8.45
N VAL A 151 3.08 -10.89 -8.02
CA VAL A 151 2.28 -10.65 -6.80
C VAL A 151 0.84 -11.05 -7.06
N THR A 152 0.32 -12.04 -6.34
CA THR A 152 -1.03 -12.58 -6.61
C THR A 152 -2.09 -11.99 -5.69
N LYS A 153 -1.70 -11.48 -4.53
CA LYS A 153 -2.64 -11.05 -3.49
C LYS A 153 -2.06 -10.02 -2.54
N ILE A 154 -2.91 -9.07 -2.15
CA ILE A 154 -2.71 -8.18 -1.00
C ILE A 154 -3.69 -8.55 0.10
N LYS A 155 -3.23 -8.58 1.35
CA LYS A 155 -4.06 -8.80 2.53
C LYS A 155 -3.83 -7.72 3.55
N VAL A 156 -4.91 -7.17 4.09
CA VAL A 156 -4.88 -6.23 5.22
C VAL A 156 -5.69 -6.84 6.37
N PHE A 157 -5.09 -6.86 7.56
CA PHE A 157 -5.73 -7.47 8.74
C PHE A 157 -5.31 -6.80 10.03
N VAL A 158 -6.15 -6.93 11.06
CA VAL A 158 -5.92 -6.38 12.39
C VAL A 158 -5.36 -7.48 13.30
N ASN A 159 -4.32 -7.14 14.07
CA ASN A 159 -3.63 -8.07 14.96
C ASN A 159 -4.42 -8.29 16.26
N ALA A 160 -5.11 -9.43 16.34
CA ALA A 160 -5.79 -9.94 17.54
C ALA A 160 -6.48 -8.85 18.38
N PRO A 161 -7.43 -8.09 17.80
CA PRO A 161 -8.04 -6.95 18.46
C PRO A 161 -8.75 -7.37 19.76
N SER A 162 -8.53 -6.62 20.83
CA SER A 162 -9.14 -6.90 22.15
C SER A 162 -10.56 -6.35 22.32
N ALA A 163 -11.03 -5.56 21.35
CA ALA A 163 -12.34 -4.93 21.32
C ALA A 163 -12.81 -4.84 19.86
N ASP A 164 -14.11 -4.75 19.66
CA ASP A 164 -14.69 -4.43 18.36
C ASP A 164 -14.21 -3.05 17.90
N GLY A 165 -14.10 -2.85 16.59
CA GLY A 165 -13.64 -1.59 16.05
C GLY A 165 -13.66 -1.52 14.53
N ALA A 166 -13.10 -0.43 14.02
CA ALA A 166 -12.93 -0.22 12.61
C ALA A 166 -11.61 0.50 12.30
N VAL A 167 -11.17 0.35 11.04
CA VAL A 167 -10.13 1.15 10.41
C VAL A 167 -10.58 1.55 9.01
N THR A 168 -9.98 2.61 8.48
CA THR A 168 -10.07 2.94 7.06
C THR A 168 -8.73 2.68 6.41
N ILE A 169 -8.73 1.99 5.28
CA ILE A 169 -7.58 1.87 4.39
C ILE A 169 -7.78 2.95 3.34
N ASN A 170 -6.89 3.94 3.34
CA ASN A 170 -7.01 5.12 2.49
C ASN A 170 -6.38 4.85 1.11
N THR A 171 -5.25 4.15 1.08
CA THR A 171 -4.55 3.77 -0.16
C THR A 171 -3.82 2.44 -0.01
N ILE A 172 -3.57 1.76 -1.13
CA ILE A 172 -2.60 0.67 -1.28
C ILE A 172 -1.81 0.91 -2.56
N GLU A 173 -0.50 1.06 -2.45
CA GLU A 173 0.38 1.58 -3.51
C GLU A 173 1.73 0.88 -3.50
N GLY A 174 2.45 0.93 -4.63
CA GLY A 174 3.87 0.58 -4.69
C GLY A 174 4.70 1.50 -3.81
N PHE A 175 5.78 0.95 -3.27
CA PHE A 175 6.74 1.65 -2.40
C PHE A 175 8.15 1.60 -3.01
N ASP A 176 8.80 2.74 -3.16
CA ASP A 176 10.05 2.86 -3.93
C ASP A 176 11.27 3.36 -3.11
N GLY A 177 11.16 3.44 -1.77
CA GLY A 177 12.25 3.87 -0.88
C GLY A 177 12.08 5.27 -0.33
#